data_AF-A0A430S8W8-F1
#
_entry.id   AF-A0A430S8W8-F1
#
_cell.length_a   1.000
_cell.length_b   1.000
_cell.length_c   1.000
_cell.angle_alpha   90.00
_cell.angle_beta   90.00
_cell.angle_gamma   90.00
#
_symmetry.space_group_name_H-M   'P 1'
#
loop_
_entity.id
_entity.type
_entity.pdbx_description
1 polymer ?
#
loop_
_entity_poly.entity_id
_entity_poly.type
_entity_poly.pdbx_seq_one_letter_code
_entity_poly.pdbx_strand_id
1 'polypeptide(L)'
;MRRKRLAELVREEAEALTAPQAEAAIPETPTQEEAPEPPPKPAPKYLTYVRKECRLRPDQLDALTALARKLNRERKGKGERITENTLIRWAVDILLQQTEQLALNVDQLSPKDNPG
;
A
#
# COMPACT_ATOMS: atom_id res chain seq x y z
N MET A 1 -29.00 11.46 -41.45
CA MET A 1 -28.25 11.79 -40.23
C MET A 1 -26.76 11.67 -40.53
N ARG A 2 -25.98 12.76 -40.36
CA ARG A 2 -24.52 12.73 -40.58
C ARG A 2 -23.85 12.21 -39.31
N ARG A 3 -23.07 11.12 -39.40
CA ARG A 3 -22.23 10.62 -38.29
C ARG A 3 -21.02 11.54 -38.17
N LYS A 4 -20.86 12.25 -37.05
CA LYS A 4 -19.65 13.03 -36.73
C LYS A 4 -18.45 12.08 -36.65
N ARG A 5 -17.26 12.55 -37.07
CA ARG A 5 -16.02 11.75 -36.99
C ARG A 5 -15.47 11.84 -35.56
N LEU A 6 -14.89 10.74 -35.07
CA LEU A 6 -14.38 10.61 -33.69
C LEU A 6 -13.46 11.78 -33.28
N ALA A 7 -12.66 12.30 -34.20
CA ALA A 7 -11.77 13.43 -33.95
C ALA A 7 -12.49 14.75 -33.58
N GLU A 8 -13.73 14.94 -34.02
CA GLU A 8 -14.54 16.11 -33.69
C GLU A 8 -15.13 15.98 -32.28
N LEU A 9 -15.56 14.77 -31.90
CA LEU A 9 -16.05 14.49 -30.55
C LEU A 9 -14.96 14.69 -29.48
N VAL A 10 -13.74 14.23 -29.77
CA VAL A 10 -12.60 14.36 -28.84
C VAL A 10 -12.17 15.82 -28.67
N ARG A 11 -12.30 16.66 -29.70
CA ARG A 11 -12.04 18.11 -29.57
C ARG A 11 -13.14 18.83 -28.79
N GLU A 12 -14.41 18.49 -29.04
CA GLU A 12 -15.55 19.04 -28.29
C GLU A 12 -15.44 18.73 -26.78
N GLU A 13 -15.02 17.51 -26.40
CA GLU A 13 -14.78 17.16 -25.00
C GLU A 13 -13.60 17.91 -24.38
N ALA A 14 -12.50 18.07 -25.12
CA ALA A 14 -11.31 18.79 -24.63
C ALA A 14 -11.57 20.30 -24.44
N GLU A 15 -12.37 20.91 -25.31
CA GLU A 15 -12.80 22.32 -25.16
C GLU A 15 -13.80 22.50 -24.01
N ALA A 16 -14.71 21.54 -23.79
CA ALA A 16 -15.64 21.58 -22.67
C ALA A 16 -14.94 21.55 -21.29
N LEU A 17 -13.80 20.87 -21.19
CA LEU A 17 -13.00 20.80 -19.96
C LEU A 17 -12.15 22.06 -19.72
N THR A 18 -11.94 22.89 -20.74
CA THR A 18 -11.05 24.07 -20.68
C THR A 18 -11.82 25.39 -20.62
N ALA A 19 -13.15 25.35 -20.60
CA ALA A 19 -13.97 26.54 -20.37
C ALA A 19 -13.73 27.07 -18.93
N PRO A 20 -13.51 28.39 -18.75
CA PRO A 20 -13.32 28.96 -17.42
C PRO A 20 -14.64 28.79 -16.63
N GLN A 21 -14.58 28.03 -15.54
CA GLN A 21 -15.70 27.95 -14.59
C GLN A 21 -15.93 29.36 -14.04
N ALA A 22 -17.03 29.96 -14.45
CA ALA A 22 -17.54 31.18 -13.86
C ALA A 22 -17.69 30.98 -12.35
N GLU A 23 -17.15 31.93 -11.61
CA GLU A 23 -17.17 32.05 -10.15
C GLU A 23 -18.62 32.03 -9.65
N ALA A 24 -19.12 30.82 -9.34
CA ALA A 24 -20.43 30.61 -8.77
C ALA A 24 -20.32 30.72 -7.24
N ALA A 25 -20.97 31.75 -6.71
CA ALA A 25 -21.08 32.04 -5.29
C ALA A 25 -21.39 30.79 -4.45
N ILE A 26 -20.62 30.60 -3.39
CA ILE A 26 -20.81 29.57 -2.37
C ILE A 26 -22.11 29.91 -1.62
N PRO A 27 -23.14 29.04 -1.60
CA PRO A 27 -24.29 29.29 -0.74
C PRO A 27 -23.88 29.05 0.71
N GLU A 28 -24.10 30.03 1.58
CA GLU A 28 -23.88 29.90 3.03
C GLU A 28 -24.70 28.73 3.57
N THR A 29 -24.01 27.69 4.04
CA THR A 29 -24.61 26.55 4.73
C THR A 29 -25.15 27.00 6.08
N PRO A 30 -26.38 26.60 6.49
CA PRO A 30 -26.92 26.94 7.80
C PRO A 30 -26.06 26.32 8.89
N THR A 31 -25.65 27.15 9.85
CA THR A 31 -24.85 26.80 11.03
C THR A 31 -25.38 25.53 11.71
N GLN A 32 -24.65 24.43 11.55
CA GLN A 32 -24.89 23.21 12.32
C GLN A 32 -24.35 23.43 13.72
N GLU A 33 -25.24 23.28 14.69
CA GLU A 33 -24.96 23.24 16.12
C GLU A 33 -23.85 22.20 16.38
N GLU A 34 -22.77 22.66 17.00
CA GLU A 34 -21.49 21.95 17.15
C GLU A 34 -21.67 20.72 18.06
N ALA A 35 -21.87 19.55 17.43
CA ALA A 35 -21.81 18.27 18.13
C ALA A 35 -20.39 18.06 18.69
N PRO A 36 -20.22 17.51 19.90
CA PRO A 36 -18.91 17.33 20.52
C PRO A 36 -18.00 16.49 19.61
N GLU A 37 -16.81 17.01 19.30
CA GLU A 37 -15.83 16.32 18.47
C GLU A 37 -15.48 14.95 19.08
N PRO A 38 -15.52 13.87 18.28
CA PRO A 38 -15.09 12.56 18.76
C PRO A 38 -13.61 12.59 19.16
N PRO A 39 -13.20 11.80 20.16
CA PRO A 39 -11.81 11.78 20.61
C PRO A 39 -10.86 11.46 19.44
N PRO A 40 -9.64 12.03 19.45
CA PRO A 40 -8.68 11.86 18.37
C PRO A 40 -8.34 10.37 18.21
N LYS A 41 -8.52 9.86 16.99
CA LYS A 41 -8.18 8.47 16.65
C LYS A 41 -6.66 8.28 16.81
N PRO A 42 -6.20 7.12 17.32
CA PRO A 42 -4.77 6.84 17.41
C PRO A 42 -4.13 6.88 16.02
N ALA A 43 -2.89 7.35 15.95
CA ALA A 43 -2.13 7.40 14.71
C ALA A 43 -2.07 6.00 14.07
N PRO A 44 -2.18 5.91 12.73
CA PRO A 44 -2.14 4.62 12.06
C PRO A 44 -0.78 3.93 12.26
N LYS A 45 -0.82 2.61 12.46
CA LYS A 45 0.35 1.77 12.82
C LYS A 45 1.55 1.93 11.89
N TYR A 46 1.35 2.20 10.59
CA TYR A 46 2.47 2.34 9.67
C TYR A 46 3.35 3.56 9.97
N LEU A 47 2.82 4.60 10.63
CA LEU A 47 3.59 5.78 11.06
C LEU A 47 4.54 5.47 12.22
N THR A 48 4.39 4.33 12.87
CA THR A 48 5.32 3.89 13.91
C THR A 48 6.55 3.17 13.31
N TYR A 49 6.62 2.96 12.00
CA TYR A 49 7.72 2.29 11.32
C TYR A 49 8.46 3.22 10.36
N VAL A 50 9.76 2.95 10.16
CA VAL A 50 10.58 3.63 9.17
C VAL A 50 10.46 2.93 7.82
N ARG A 51 10.32 3.69 6.73
CA ARG A 51 10.26 3.14 5.37
C ARG A 51 11.64 2.61 4.95
N LYS A 52 11.67 1.36 4.47
CA LYS A 52 12.86 0.73 3.89
C LYS A 52 12.51 0.12 2.53
N GLU A 53 13.39 0.30 1.56
CA GLU A 53 13.32 -0.41 0.29
C GLU A 53 14.06 -1.75 0.37
N CYS A 54 13.41 -2.82 -0.10
CA CYS A 54 13.95 -4.18 -0.11
C CYS A 54 13.68 -4.81 -1.49
N ARG A 55 14.73 -5.37 -2.10
CA ARG A 55 14.61 -6.15 -3.33
C ARG A 55 14.56 -7.63 -2.94
N LEU A 56 13.51 -8.31 -3.38
CA LEU A 56 13.30 -9.74 -3.16
C LEU A 56 13.27 -10.43 -4.52
N ARG A 57 13.72 -11.68 -4.56
CA ARG A 57 13.56 -12.51 -5.76
C ARG A 57 12.07 -12.84 -5.98
N PRO A 58 11.65 -13.14 -7.22
CA PRO A 58 10.26 -13.48 -7.52
C PRO A 58 9.70 -14.64 -6.67
N ASP A 59 10.48 -15.71 -6.53
CA ASP A 59 10.11 -16.89 -5.72
C ASP A 59 9.85 -16.52 -4.25
N GLN A 60 10.62 -15.58 -3.71
CA GLN A 60 10.46 -15.11 -2.34
C GLN A 60 9.17 -14.31 -2.17
N LEU A 61 8.82 -13.44 -3.14
CA LEU A 61 7.58 -12.67 -3.12
C LEU A 61 6.35 -13.58 -3.20
N ASP A 62 6.40 -14.58 -4.08
CA ASP A 62 5.31 -15.55 -4.23
C ASP A 62 5.13 -16.36 -2.94
N ALA A 63 6.23 -16.82 -2.35
CA ALA A 63 6.22 -17.55 -1.08
C ALA A 63 5.65 -16.71 0.07
N LEU A 64 6.04 -15.44 0.20
CA LEU A 64 5.52 -14.53 1.22
C LEU A 64 4.01 -14.28 1.04
N THR A 65 3.57 -14.08 -0.21
CA THR A 65 2.16 -13.88 -0.54
C THR A 65 1.32 -15.11 -0.17
N ALA A 66 1.79 -16.30 -0.54
CA ALA A 66 1.13 -17.56 -0.22
C ALA A 66 1.05 -17.79 1.29
N LEU A 67 2.15 -17.51 2.02
CA LEU A 67 2.21 -17.64 3.47
C LEU A 67 1.26 -16.67 4.17
N ALA A 68 1.23 -15.39 3.78
CA ALA A 68 0.32 -14.41 4.34
C ALA A 68 -1.15 -14.82 4.14
N ARG A 69 -1.51 -15.31 2.94
CA ARG A 69 -2.87 -15.81 2.65
C ARG A 69 -3.24 -17.00 3.53
N LYS A 70 -2.33 -17.97 3.67
CA LYS A 70 -2.52 -19.14 4.52
C LYS A 70 -2.77 -18.75 5.98
N LEU A 71 -1.91 -17.91 6.55
CA LEU A 71 -2.01 -17.48 7.95
C LEU A 71 -3.27 -16.66 8.23
N ASN A 72 -3.65 -15.75 7.33
CA ASN A 72 -4.90 -14.99 7.49
C ASN A 72 -6.14 -15.89 7.44
N ARG A 73 -6.14 -16.92 6.59
CA ARG A 73 -7.22 -17.91 6.54
C ARG A 73 -7.32 -18.72 7.83
N GLU A 74 -6.18 -19.18 8.36
CA GLU A 74 -6.11 -19.92 9.63
C GLU A 74 -6.59 -19.09 10.81
N ARG A 75 -6.27 -17.78 10.82
CA ARG A 75 -6.75 -16.85 11.85
C ARG A 75 -8.24 -16.54 11.75
N LYS A 76 -8.93 -16.88 10.64
CA LYS A 76 -10.37 -16.61 10.42
C LYS A 76 -10.74 -15.14 10.72
N GLY A 77 -9.90 -14.19 10.31
CA GLY A 77 -10.11 -12.76 10.56
C GLY A 77 -9.83 -12.28 11.99
N LYS A 78 -9.27 -13.12 12.87
CA LYS A 78 -8.90 -12.73 14.23
C LYS A 78 -7.61 -11.92 14.26
N GLY A 79 -7.73 -10.70 14.78
CA GLY A 79 -6.62 -9.77 14.99
C GLY A 79 -6.23 -9.01 13.73
N GLU A 80 -5.06 -8.39 13.77
CA GLU A 80 -4.55 -7.62 12.63
C GLU A 80 -4.24 -8.49 11.41
N ARG A 81 -4.47 -7.91 10.22
CA ARG A 81 -4.14 -8.55 8.94
C ARG A 81 -2.63 -8.77 8.81
N ILE A 82 -2.23 -9.98 8.50
CA ILE A 82 -0.84 -10.33 8.20
C ILE A 82 -0.56 -9.97 6.74
N THR A 83 0.53 -9.24 6.49
CA THR A 83 1.01 -8.87 5.15
C THR A 83 2.44 -9.37 4.95
N GLU A 84 2.96 -9.27 3.73
CA GLU A 84 4.36 -9.55 3.43
C GLU A 84 5.27 -8.72 4.34
N ASN A 85 4.95 -7.43 4.54
CA ASN A 85 5.70 -6.56 5.45
C ASN A 85 5.66 -7.00 6.91
N THR A 86 4.59 -7.63 7.38
CA THR A 86 4.54 -8.22 8.72
C THR A 86 5.47 -9.42 8.82
N LEU A 87 5.49 -10.27 7.80
CA LEU A 87 6.38 -11.44 7.75
C LEU A 87 7.85 -11.05 7.63
N ILE A 88 8.18 -10.04 6.82
CA ILE A 88 9.54 -9.52 6.67
C ILE A 88 10.05 -8.98 8.00
N ARG A 89 9.25 -8.17 8.71
CA ARG A 89 9.64 -7.64 10.03
C ARG A 89 9.85 -8.76 11.05
N TRP A 90 8.96 -9.75 11.09
CA TRP A 90 9.10 -10.90 11.98
C TRP A 90 10.34 -11.75 11.66
N ALA A 91 10.64 -11.95 10.37
CA ALA A 91 11.86 -12.64 9.95
C ALA A 91 13.12 -11.86 10.36
N VAL A 92 13.10 -10.52 10.28
CA VAL A 92 14.17 -9.66 10.80
C VAL A 92 14.31 -9.82 12.31
N ASP A 93 13.22 -9.85 13.07
CA ASP A 93 13.28 -10.06 14.52
C ASP A 93 13.93 -11.41 14.87
N ILE A 94 13.54 -12.49 14.17
CA ILE A 94 14.16 -13.82 14.35
C ILE A 94 15.65 -13.78 14.02
N LEU A 95 16.02 -13.14 12.90
CA LEU A 95 17.41 -13.01 12.47
C LEU A 95 18.26 -12.26 13.50
N LEU A 96 17.71 -11.17 14.06
CA LEU A 96 18.36 -10.36 15.10
C LEU A 96 18.41 -11.07 16.47
N GLN A 97 17.54 -12.04 16.73
CA GLN A 97 17.64 -12.89 17.92
C GLN A 97 18.70 -13.98 17.76
N GLN A 98 18.98 -14.42 16.53
CA GLN A 98 19.91 -15.50 16.21
C GLN A 98 21.33 -15.01 15.89
N THR A 99 21.64 -13.73 16.12
CA THR A 99 22.83 -13.06 15.57
C THR A 99 24.17 -13.67 16.00
N GLU A 100 24.25 -14.23 17.21
CA GLU A 100 25.45 -14.96 17.67
C GLU A 100 25.74 -16.22 16.83
N GLN A 101 24.73 -16.87 16.26
CA GLN A 101 24.89 -18.03 15.37
C GLN A 101 25.11 -17.65 13.90
N LEU A 102 24.70 -16.44 13.50
CA LEU A 102 24.78 -15.98 12.11
C LEU A 102 26.14 -15.43 11.71
N ALA A 103 26.89 -14.83 12.64
CA ALA A 103 28.21 -14.25 12.37
C ALA A 103 29.21 -15.27 11.77
N LEU A 104 28.98 -16.57 11.95
CA LEU A 104 29.82 -17.65 11.41
C LEU A 104 29.50 -18.06 9.96
N ASN A 105 28.35 -17.62 9.41
CA ASN A 105 27.82 -18.16 8.14
C ASN A 105 27.65 -17.11 7.02
N VAL A 106 27.91 -15.83 7.29
CA VAL A 106 27.67 -14.76 6.31
C VAL A 106 28.58 -14.89 5.07
N ASP A 107 29.80 -15.42 5.24
CA ASP A 107 30.75 -15.68 4.15
C ASP A 107 30.29 -16.82 3.20
N GLN A 108 29.28 -17.62 3.58
CA GLN A 108 28.74 -18.72 2.76
C GLN A 108 27.43 -18.37 2.05
N LEU A 109 26.88 -17.16 2.28
CA LEU A 109 25.71 -16.64 1.57
C LEU A 109 26.11 -16.12 0.18
N SER A 110 26.82 -16.93 -0.60
CA SER A 110 27.00 -16.66 -2.02
C SER A 110 25.64 -16.65 -2.71
N PRO A 111 25.39 -15.75 -3.68
CA PRO A 111 24.18 -15.78 -4.47
C PRO A 111 24.09 -17.15 -5.13
N LYS A 112 23.04 -17.92 -4.83
CA LYS A 112 22.72 -19.06 -5.69
C LYS A 112 22.27 -18.46 -7.01
N ASP A 113 23.15 -18.53 -8.01
CA ASP A 113 22.84 -18.18 -9.39
C ASP A 113 21.53 -18.86 -9.79
N ASN A 114 20.54 -18.04 -10.12
CA ASN A 114 19.29 -18.52 -10.68
C ASN A 114 19.47 -18.53 -12.20
N PRO A 115 19.49 -19.70 -12.87
CA PRO A 115 19.44 -19.72 -14.33
C PRO A 115 18.09 -19.14 -14.75
N GLY A 116 18.14 -18.25 -15.74
CA GLY A 116 17.02 -17.40 -16.18
C GLY A 116 15.79 -18.14 -16.70
#